data_AF-A0A0Q8RZF7-F1
#
_entry.id   AF-A0A0Q8RZF7-F1
#
_cell.length_a   1.000
_cell.length_b   1.000
_cell.length_c   1.000
_cell.angle_alpha   90.00
_cell.angle_beta   90.00
_cell.angle_gamma   90.00
#
_symmetry.space_group_name_H-M   'P 1'
#
loop_
_entity.id
_entity.type
_entity.pdbx_description
1 polymer ?
#
loop_
_entity_poly.entity_id
_entity_poly.type
_entity_poly.pdbx_seq_one_letter_code
_entity_poly.pdbx_strand_id
1 'polypeptide(L)'
;MGGPAWPPSRFWQYWALAGMVVLTAAFWWGVEGYALAQGDAPRGQIADGLLRFSVLILTPALVLAWLAAAWLRRRVGEGGYWQMLGLVAMIWAGSVLVTRMLVA
;
A
#
# COMPACT_ATOMS: atom_id res chain seq x y z
N MET A 1 39.62 -0.71 8.85
CA MET A 1 38.60 -1.42 8.05
C MET A 1 37.28 -0.69 8.24
N GLY A 2 36.85 0.11 7.27
CA GLY A 2 35.57 0.81 7.32
C GLY A 2 34.46 -0.18 7.04
N GLY A 3 33.68 -0.53 8.07
CA GLY A 3 32.44 -1.29 7.88
C GLY A 3 31.44 -0.52 7.02
N PRO A 4 30.44 -1.20 6.41
CA PRO A 4 29.48 -0.54 5.53
C PRO A 4 28.86 0.69 6.19
N ALA A 5 28.85 1.83 5.50
CA ALA A 5 28.30 3.11 5.98
C ALA A 5 26.75 3.13 6.09
N TRP A 6 26.12 1.97 5.93
CA TRP A 6 24.69 1.78 6.12
C TRP A 6 24.42 1.37 7.57
N PRO A 7 23.53 2.06 8.31
CA PRO A 7 23.19 1.62 9.65
C PRO A 7 22.33 0.35 9.52
N PRO A 8 22.60 -0.76 10.26
CA PRO A 8 21.57 -1.76 10.48
C PRO A 8 20.66 -1.21 11.59
N SER A 9 20.01 -0.07 11.35
CA SER A 9 18.95 0.34 12.27
C SER A 9 17.82 -0.67 12.13
N ARG A 10 17.27 -1.13 13.25
CA ARG A 10 16.15 -2.09 13.27
C ARG A 10 15.01 -1.65 12.36
N PHE A 11 14.82 -0.33 12.23
CA PHE A 11 13.91 0.28 11.27
C PHE A 11 14.05 -0.28 9.84
N TRP A 12 15.26 -0.29 9.26
CA TRP A 12 15.45 -0.71 7.87
C TRP A 12 15.27 -2.21 7.67
N GLN A 13 15.55 -3.01 8.70
CA GLN A 13 15.26 -4.44 8.69
C GLN A 13 13.75 -4.68 8.68
N TYR A 14 13.01 -4.04 9.59
CA TYR A 14 11.55 -4.15 9.62
C TYR A 14 10.89 -3.55 8.40
N TRP A 15 11.44 -2.46 7.86
CA TRP A 15 11.02 -1.90 6.58
C TRP A 15 11.21 -2.95 5.49
N ALA A 16 12.41 -3.48 5.27
CA ALA A 16 12.60 -4.50 4.24
C ALA A 16 11.64 -5.72 4.38
N LEU A 17 11.43 -6.20 5.61
CA LEU A 17 10.51 -7.31 5.90
C LEU A 17 9.04 -6.98 5.60
N ALA A 18 8.55 -5.85 6.12
CA ALA A 18 7.17 -5.42 5.85
C ALA A 18 6.97 -5.06 4.37
N GLY A 19 8.03 -4.63 3.68
CA GLY A 19 8.01 -4.26 2.27
C GLY A 19 7.65 -5.42 1.37
N MET A 20 8.11 -6.64 1.69
CA MET A 20 7.71 -7.82 0.94
C MET A 20 6.19 -7.98 0.97
N VAL A 21 5.55 -7.81 2.13
CA VAL A 21 4.10 -7.93 2.28
C VAL A 21 3.37 -6.79 1.57
N VAL A 22 3.77 -5.54 1.86
CA VAL A 22 3.12 -4.33 1.31
C VAL A 22 3.20 -4.31 -0.22
N LEU A 23 4.38 -4.56 -0.79
CA LEU A 23 4.58 -4.50 -2.23
C LEU A 23 3.92 -5.67 -2.94
N THR A 24 3.94 -6.87 -2.37
CA THR A 24 3.25 -8.03 -2.96
C THR A 24 1.74 -7.83 -2.97
N ALA A 25 1.18 -7.35 -1.86
CA ALA A 25 -0.26 -7.08 -1.75
C ALA A 25 -0.69 -5.95 -2.70
N ALA A 26 0.08 -4.86 -2.76
CA ALA A 26 -0.17 -3.75 -3.68
C ALA A 26 -0.05 -4.18 -5.15
N PHE A 27 0.95 -4.99 -5.49
CA PHE A 27 1.13 -5.53 -6.83
C PHE A 27 -0.05 -6.42 -7.23
N TRP A 28 -0.40 -7.38 -6.38
CA TRP A 28 -1.47 -8.34 -6.68
C TRP A 28 -2.82 -7.64 -6.86
N TRP A 29 -3.18 -6.73 -5.93
CA TRP A 29 -4.40 -5.94 -6.08
C TRP A 29 -4.35 -5.01 -7.29
N GLY A 30 -3.19 -4.45 -7.62
CA GLY A 30 -3.01 -3.65 -8.82
C GLY A 30 -3.35 -4.43 -10.09
N VAL A 31 -2.91 -5.69 -10.19
CA VAL A 31 -3.21 -6.56 -11.34
C VAL A 31 -4.66 -7.02 -11.34
N GLU A 32 -5.12 -7.63 -10.24
CA GLU A 32 -6.47 -8.19 -10.12
C GLU A 32 -7.54 -7.09 -10.20
N GLY A 33 -7.36 -6.02 -9.44
CA GLY A 33 -8.28 -4.88 -9.44
C GLY A 33 -8.33 -4.16 -10.78
N TYR A 34 -7.21 -4.06 -11.51
CA TYR A 34 -7.22 -3.53 -12.87
C TYR A 34 -7.96 -4.44 -13.85
N ALA A 35 -7.75 -5.76 -13.77
CA ALA A 35 -8.48 -6.72 -14.59
C ALA A 35 -10.00 -6.65 -14.32
N LEU A 36 -10.40 -6.54 -13.06
CA LEU A 36 -11.79 -6.31 -12.68
C LEU A 36 -12.30 -4.97 -13.24
N ALA A 37 -11.54 -3.88 -13.11
CA ALA A 37 -11.97 -2.57 -13.59
C ALA A 37 -12.21 -2.53 -15.11
N GLN A 38 -11.47 -3.34 -15.87
CA GLN A 38 -11.59 -3.45 -17.33
C GLN A 38 -12.67 -4.45 -17.80
N GLY A 39 -13.19 -5.30 -16.91
CA GLY A 39 -14.21 -6.28 -17.28
C GLY A 39 -15.60 -5.67 -17.44
N ASP A 40 -16.42 -6.24 -18.33
CA ASP A 40 -17.80 -5.77 -18.65
C ASP A 40 -18.89 -6.33 -17.71
N ALA A 41 -18.51 -6.90 -16.57
CA ALA A 41 -19.48 -7.45 -15.62
C ALA A 41 -20.39 -6.35 -15.04
N PRO A 42 -21.73 -6.54 -15.00
CA PRO A 42 -22.64 -5.55 -14.46
C PRO A 42 -22.38 -5.33 -12.97
N ARG A 43 -22.04 -4.09 -12.59
CA ARG A 43 -21.74 -3.68 -11.21
C ARG A 43 -22.46 -2.39 -10.86
N GLY A 44 -22.75 -2.20 -9.57
CA GLY A 44 -23.25 -0.94 -9.07
C GLY A 44 -22.22 0.19 -9.18
N GLN A 45 -22.66 1.42 -9.43
CA GLN A 45 -21.81 2.61 -9.57
C GLN A 45 -20.86 2.82 -8.37
N ILE A 46 -21.31 2.51 -7.16
CA ILE A 46 -20.50 2.60 -5.93
C ILE A 46 -19.36 1.58 -5.95
N ALA A 47 -19.64 0.34 -6.37
CA ALA A 47 -18.64 -0.72 -6.44
C ALA A 47 -17.56 -0.37 -7.49
N ASP A 48 -17.97 0.14 -8.65
CA ASP A 48 -17.02 0.51 -9.72
C ASP A 48 -16.19 1.75 -9.35
N GLY A 49 -16.81 2.74 -8.72
CA GLY A 49 -16.12 3.92 -8.19
C GLY A 49 -15.08 3.56 -7.13
N LEU A 50 -15.45 2.69 -6.17
CA LEU A 50 -14.55 2.24 -5.12
C LEU A 50 -13.42 1.38 -5.68
N LEU A 51 -13.70 0.49 -6.63
CA LEU A 51 -12.70 -0.31 -7.33
C LEU A 51 -11.66 0.57 -8.00
N ARG A 52 -12.09 1.52 -8.84
CA ARG A 52 -11.20 2.47 -9.53
C ARG A 52 -10.40 3.31 -8.54
N PHE A 53 -11.04 3.81 -7.48
CA PHE A 53 -10.35 4.58 -6.44
C PHE A 53 -9.27 3.76 -5.73
N SER A 54 -9.58 2.50 -5.38
CA SER A 54 -8.64 1.61 -4.69
C SER A 54 -7.40 1.31 -5.56
N VAL A 55 -7.61 1.09 -6.86
CA VAL A 55 -6.53 0.74 -7.81
C VAL A 55 -5.74 1.97 -8.21
N LEU A 56 -6.40 3.07 -8.59
CA LEU A 56 -5.75 4.24 -9.19
C LEU A 56 -5.22 5.23 -8.15
N ILE A 57 -5.75 5.24 -6.93
CA ILE A 57 -5.36 6.22 -5.91
C ILE A 57 -4.75 5.53 -4.68
N LEU A 58 -5.48 4.62 -4.03
CA LEU A 58 -5.01 4.06 -2.76
C LEU A 58 -3.76 3.17 -2.93
N THR A 59 -3.70 2.38 -4.00
CA THR A 59 -2.56 1.48 -4.24
C THR A 59 -1.28 2.27 -4.53
N PRO A 60 -1.26 3.27 -5.44
CA PRO A 60 -0.10 4.16 -5.59
C PRO A 60 0.23 4.93 -4.32
N ALA A 61 -0.76 5.41 -3.57
CA ALA A 61 -0.51 6.13 -2.32
C ALA A 61 0.21 5.24 -1.30
N LEU A 62 -0.17 3.96 -1.17
CA LEU A 62 0.50 2.99 -0.32
C LEU A 62 1.96 2.76 -0.76
N VAL A 63 2.19 2.57 -2.06
CA VAL A 63 3.55 2.37 -2.61
C VAL A 63 4.41 3.63 -2.44
N LEU A 64 3.86 4.82 -2.64
CA LEU A 64 4.58 6.08 -2.44
C LEU A 64 4.91 6.30 -0.96
N ALA A 65 3.96 6.06 -0.05
CA ALA A 65 4.21 6.11 1.39
C ALA A 65 5.31 5.12 1.81
N TRP A 66 5.36 3.95 1.17
CA TRP A 66 6.40 2.95 1.37
C TRP A 66 7.78 3.43 0.88
N LEU A 67 7.88 3.87 -0.39
CA LEU A 67 9.13 4.29 -1.03
C LEU A 67 9.70 5.59 -0.42
N ALA A 68 8.82 6.51 -0.01
CA ALA A 68 9.22 7.78 0.59
C ALA A 68 9.68 7.64 2.06
N ALA A 69 9.82 6.42 2.61
CA ALA A 69 10.17 6.17 4.00
C ALA A 69 11.39 6.97 4.49
N ALA A 70 12.45 7.06 3.68
CA ALA A 70 13.65 7.80 4.01
C ALA A 70 13.39 9.30 4.26
N TRP A 71 12.49 9.89 3.46
CA TRP A 71 12.10 11.30 3.56
C TRP A 71 11.08 11.51 4.68
N LEU A 72 10.10 10.63 4.76
CA LEU A 72 8.98 10.75 5.69
C LEU A 72 9.41 10.55 7.14
N ARG A 73 10.27 9.55 7.41
CA ARG A 73 10.83 9.33 8.75
C ARG A 73 11.63 10.53 9.26
N ARG A 74 12.24 11.34 8.37
CA ARG A 74 12.96 12.56 8.76
C ARG A 74 12.01 13.66 9.23
N ARG A 75 10.73 13.61 8.85
CA ARG A 75 9.71 14.60 9.22
C ARG A 75 8.93 14.21 10.46
N VAL A 76 8.52 12.94 10.56
CA VAL A 76 7.60 12.46 11.60
C VAL A 76 8.25 11.48 12.61
N GLY A 77 9.55 11.20 12.46
CA GLY A 77 10.24 10.18 13.25
C GLY A 77 9.90 8.75 12.84
N GLU A 78 10.54 7.77 13.48
CA GLU A 78 10.33 6.35 13.19
C GLU A 78 8.92 5.88 13.59
N GLY A 79 8.48 6.19 14.82
CA GLY A 79 7.15 5.81 15.31
C GLY A 79 6.03 6.44 14.49
N GLY A 80 6.15 7.73 14.14
CA GLY A 80 5.18 8.43 13.32
C GLY A 80 5.08 7.86 11.89
N TYR A 81 6.22 7.45 11.31
CA TYR A 81 6.22 6.77 10.01
C TYR A 81 5.42 5.46 10.06
N TRP A 82 5.68 4.61 11.07
CA TRP A 82 4.98 3.34 11.22
C TRP A 82 3.49 3.52 11.47
N GLN A 83 3.09 4.52 12.26
CA GLN A 83 1.69 4.84 12.49
C GLN A 83 1.01 5.32 11.21
N MET A 84 1.65 6.22 10.45
CA MET A 84 1.12 6.70 9.18
C MET A 84 0.99 5.56 8.16
N LEU A 85 2.05 4.76 8.00
CA LEU A 85 2.03 3.63 7.08
C LEU A 85 0.93 2.63 7.48
N GLY A 86 0.78 2.33 8.77
CA GLY A 86 -0.27 1.47 9.29
C GLY A 86 -1.68 2.01 8.96
N LEU A 87 -1.90 3.31 9.13
CA LEU A 87 -3.18 3.95 8.76
C LEU A 87 -3.45 3.85 7.25
N VAL A 88 -2.45 4.17 6.41
CA VAL A 88 -2.57 4.06 4.95
C VAL A 88 -2.86 2.62 4.54
N ALA A 89 -2.16 1.65 5.14
CA ALA A 89 -2.35 0.23 4.88
C ALA A 89 -3.74 -0.26 5.31
N MET A 90 -4.25 0.18 6.48
CA MET A 90 -5.59 -0.16 6.96
C MET A 90 -6.69 0.41 6.08
N ILE A 91 -6.56 1.67 5.64
CA ILE A 91 -7.50 2.30 4.71
C ILE A 91 -7.50 1.57 3.36
N TRP A 92 -6.31 1.26 2.84
CA TRP A 92 -6.16 0.50 1.62
C TRP A 92 -6.80 -0.89 1.74
N ALA A 93 -6.45 -1.66 2.77
CA ALA A 93 -6.97 -3.01 2.98
C ALA A 93 -8.49 -3.02 3.18
N GLY A 94 -9.03 -2.06 3.93
CA GLY A 94 -10.48 -1.90 4.10
C GLY A 94 -11.19 -1.60 2.78
N SER A 95 -10.62 -0.72 1.95
CA SER A 95 -11.17 -0.44 0.61
C SER A 95 -11.13 -1.66 -0.31
N VAL A 96 -10.04 -2.43 -0.30
CA VAL A 96 -9.94 -3.70 -1.05
C VAL A 96 -11.00 -4.68 -0.60
N LEU A 97 -11.15 -4.87 0.71
CA LEU A 97 -12.12 -5.81 1.29
C LEU A 97 -13.57 -5.44 0.90
N VAL A 98 -13.96 -4.17 1.08
CA VAL A 98 -15.30 -3.71 0.72
C VAL A 98 -15.53 -3.86 -0.79
N THR A 99 -14.54 -3.50 -1.61
CA THR A 99 -14.63 -3.71 -3.07
C THR A 99 -14.88 -5.17 -3.40
N ARG A 100 -14.17 -6.10 -2.75
CA ARG A 100 -14.36 -7.54 -2.96
C ARG A 100 -15.74 -8.03 -2.55
N MET A 101 -16.28 -7.54 -1.45
CA MET A 101 -17.64 -7.87 -1.01
C MET A 101 -18.72 -7.37 -1.97
N LEU A 102 -18.46 -6.25 -2.66
CA LEU A 102 -19.41 -5.66 -3.60
C LEU A 102 -19.31 -6.23 -5.03
N VAL A 103 -18.19 -6.88 -5.35
CA VAL A 103 -17.91 -7.46 -6.68
C VAL A 103 -18.16 -8.96 -6.71
N ALA A 104 -18.08 -9.64 -5.55
CA ALA A 104 -18.51 -11.03 -5.38
C ALA A 104 -20.04 -11.17 -5.51
#